data_AF-A0A073JXI8-F1
#
_entry.id   AF-A0A073JXI8-F1
#
_cell.length_a   1.000
_cell.length_b   1.000
_cell.length_c   1.000
_cell.angle_alpha   90.00
_cell.angle_beta   90.00
_cell.angle_gamma   90.00
#
_symmetry.space_group_name_H-M   'P 1'
#
loop_
_entity.id
_entity.type
_entity.pdbx_description
1 polymer ?
#
loop_
_entity_poly.entity_id
_entity_poly.type
_entity_poly.pdbx_seq_one_letter_code
_entity_poly.pdbx_strand_id
1 'polypeptide(L)'
;MKITDENVVKELRSRNEKALHFIIDIYGGLITSIVRKHLFSLEDMQEECIDDILLAVWNHIKKFDEEKNSLKNWIAAVSKYKAIDTCRKYMKQAERDSLNEGVYVTMTDHDVVSLEMERMLDHLKKEDKEIFMKRYVEEESVEEIAESMGMKSGVIYNRLSRGRQKLRSLFLHSRAK
;
A
#
# COMPACT_ATOMS: atom_id res chain seq x y z
N MET A 1 23.50 -19.27 -13.24
CA MET A 1 23.09 -19.32 -11.82
C MET A 1 21.57 -19.24 -11.75
N LYS A 2 20.95 -20.13 -10.96
CA LYS A 2 19.48 -20.17 -10.78
C LYS A 2 19.10 -19.17 -9.67
N ILE A 3 18.08 -18.36 -9.92
CA ILE A 3 17.51 -17.47 -8.91
C ILE A 3 16.51 -18.25 -8.06
N THR A 4 16.55 -18.08 -6.75
CA THR A 4 15.68 -18.73 -5.77
C THR A 4 15.20 -17.70 -4.75
N ASP A 5 14.21 -18.05 -3.93
CA ASP A 5 13.69 -17.16 -2.88
C ASP A 5 14.79 -16.74 -1.89
N GLU A 6 15.78 -17.60 -1.62
CA GLU A 6 16.87 -17.31 -0.68
C GLU A 6 17.90 -16.33 -1.25
N ASN A 7 18.05 -16.25 -2.58
CA ASN A 7 19.09 -15.43 -3.19
C ASN A 7 18.56 -14.23 -3.98
N VAL A 8 17.25 -14.17 -4.28
CA VAL A 8 16.66 -13.13 -5.14
C VAL A 8 16.97 -11.71 -4.64
N VAL A 9 16.92 -11.48 -3.33
CA VAL A 9 17.20 -10.17 -2.73
C VAL A 9 18.65 -9.75 -2.98
N LYS A 10 19.59 -10.68 -2.79
CA LYS A 10 21.01 -10.45 -3.04
C LYS A 10 21.27 -10.15 -4.52
N GLU A 11 20.66 -10.92 -5.40
CA GLU A 11 20.83 -10.78 -6.85
C GLU A 11 20.21 -9.48 -7.39
N LEU A 12 19.04 -9.08 -6.89
CA LEU A 12 18.44 -7.77 -7.18
C LEU A 12 19.36 -6.62 -6.70
N ARG A 13 19.94 -6.72 -5.50
CA ARG A 13 20.89 -5.72 -4.98
C ARG A 13 22.17 -5.63 -5.83
N SER A 14 22.61 -6.75 -6.39
CA SER A 14 23.73 -6.86 -7.32
C SER A 14 23.40 -6.46 -8.75
N ARG A 15 22.18 -5.96 -9.02
CA ARG A 15 21.72 -5.58 -10.37
C ARG A 15 21.75 -6.73 -11.39
N ASN A 16 21.51 -7.96 -10.94
CA ASN A 16 21.33 -9.09 -11.84
C ASN A 16 19.90 -9.10 -12.40
N GLU A 17 19.75 -8.81 -13.69
CA GLU A 17 18.44 -8.73 -14.38
C GLU A 17 17.63 -10.03 -14.30
N LYS A 18 18.29 -11.18 -14.19
CA LYS A 18 17.61 -12.48 -14.02
C LYS A 18 16.78 -12.53 -12.74
N ALA A 19 17.16 -11.75 -11.72
CA ALA A 19 16.39 -11.66 -10.49
C ALA A 19 15.07 -10.89 -10.68
N LEU A 20 15.01 -9.94 -11.64
CA LEU A 20 13.76 -9.26 -11.95
C LEU A 20 12.78 -10.19 -12.67
N HIS A 21 13.26 -11.05 -13.57
CA HIS A 21 12.44 -12.11 -14.17
C HIS A 21 11.83 -13.03 -13.11
N PHE A 22 12.62 -13.42 -12.10
CA PHE A 22 12.09 -14.19 -10.97
C PHE A 22 10.96 -13.44 -10.23
N ILE A 23 11.09 -12.12 -10.05
CA ILE A 23 10.02 -11.32 -9.44
C ILE A 23 8.75 -11.35 -10.27
N ILE A 24 8.86 -11.24 -11.60
CA ILE A 24 7.72 -11.31 -12.51
C ILE A 24 7.04 -12.67 -12.42
N ASP A 25 7.82 -13.76 -12.47
CA ASP A 25 7.28 -15.12 -12.46
C ASP A 25 6.59 -15.47 -11.13
N ILE A 26 7.17 -15.07 -9.99
CA ILE A 26 6.69 -15.47 -8.66
C ILE A 26 5.67 -14.49 -8.08
N TYR A 27 5.86 -13.19 -8.30
CA TYR A 27 5.04 -12.13 -7.70
C TYR A 27 4.15 -11.42 -8.71
N GLY A 28 4.25 -11.69 -10.01
CA GLY A 28 3.44 -11.05 -11.06
C GLY A 28 1.94 -11.14 -10.76
N GLY A 29 1.43 -12.33 -10.43
CA GLY A 29 0.01 -12.50 -10.08
C GLY A 29 -0.44 -11.68 -8.86
N LEU A 30 0.42 -11.52 -7.86
CA LEU A 30 0.16 -10.67 -6.69
C LEU A 30 0.12 -9.19 -7.08
N ILE A 31 1.11 -8.73 -7.85
CA ILE A 31 1.21 -7.35 -8.33
C ILE A 31 -0.03 -7.02 -9.18
N THR A 32 -0.34 -7.86 -10.17
CA THR A 32 -1.51 -7.68 -11.05
C THR A 32 -2.82 -7.66 -10.27
N SER A 33 -2.99 -8.54 -9.27
CA SER A 33 -4.20 -8.54 -8.44
C SER A 33 -4.37 -7.25 -7.64
N ILE A 34 -3.28 -6.69 -7.11
CA ILE A 34 -3.32 -5.42 -6.39
C ILE A 34 -3.61 -4.26 -7.35
N VAL A 35 -2.94 -4.21 -8.50
CA VAL A 35 -3.14 -3.17 -9.52
C VAL A 35 -4.58 -3.18 -10.02
N ARG A 36 -5.12 -4.35 -10.40
CA ARG A 36 -6.52 -4.49 -10.84
C ARG A 36 -7.53 -4.04 -9.80
N LYS A 37 -7.24 -4.30 -8.51
CA LYS A 37 -8.11 -3.87 -7.43
C LYS A 37 -8.20 -2.35 -7.33
N HIS A 38 -7.07 -1.66 -7.45
CA HIS A 38 -7.00 -0.20 -7.24
C HIS A 38 -7.22 0.62 -8.53
N LEU A 39 -6.97 0.04 -9.70
CA LEU A 39 -7.14 0.65 -11.03
C LEU A 39 -8.22 -0.08 -11.85
N PHE A 40 -9.27 -0.57 -11.19
CA PHE A 40 -10.34 -1.34 -11.83
C PHE A 40 -10.98 -0.59 -13.01
N SER A 41 -11.22 0.71 -12.85
CA SER A 41 -11.80 1.58 -13.88
C SER A 41 -10.78 2.21 -14.83
N LEU A 42 -9.49 1.91 -14.67
CA LEU A 42 -8.37 2.51 -15.40
C LEU A 42 -7.52 1.41 -16.05
N GLU A 43 -8.15 0.56 -16.85
CA GLU A 43 -7.52 -0.63 -17.45
C GLU A 43 -6.28 -0.28 -18.28
N ASP A 44 -6.34 0.79 -19.07
CA ASP A 44 -5.23 1.28 -19.90
C ASP A 44 -4.00 1.69 -19.08
N MET A 45 -4.17 2.01 -17.79
CA MET A 45 -3.06 2.40 -16.91
C MET A 45 -2.46 1.22 -16.15
N GLN A 46 -3.06 0.02 -16.21
CA GLN A 46 -2.63 -1.10 -15.39
C GLN A 46 -1.26 -1.62 -15.80
N GLU A 47 -1.00 -1.76 -17.10
CA GLU A 47 0.29 -2.27 -17.61
C GLU A 47 1.43 -1.32 -17.24
N GLU A 48 1.28 -0.02 -17.51
CA GLU A 48 2.26 1.00 -17.13
C GLU A 48 2.49 1.01 -15.61
N CYS A 49 1.44 0.90 -14.80
CA CYS A 49 1.57 0.84 -13.35
C CYS A 49 2.36 -0.40 -12.89
N ILE A 50 2.19 -1.56 -13.53
CA ILE A 50 2.94 -2.79 -13.20
C ILE A 50 4.42 -2.61 -13.51
N ASP A 51 4.76 -2.04 -14.67
CA ASP A 51 6.14 -1.75 -15.05
C ASP A 51 6.80 -0.78 -14.05
N ASP A 52 6.06 0.25 -13.65
CA ASP A 52 6.47 1.22 -12.64
C ASP A 52 6.73 0.58 -11.26
N ILE A 53 5.94 -0.44 -10.89
CA ILE A 53 6.12 -1.22 -9.67
C ILE A 53 7.40 -2.06 -9.77
N LEU A 54 7.62 -2.76 -10.88
CA LEU A 54 8.81 -3.57 -11.10
C LEU A 54 10.08 -2.70 -11.07
N LEU A 55 10.02 -1.52 -11.69
CA LEU A 55 11.09 -0.54 -11.66
C LEU A 55 11.33 0.01 -10.24
N ALA A 56 10.26 0.26 -9.47
CA ALA A 56 10.37 0.68 -8.07
C ALA A 56 11.00 -0.40 -7.20
N VAL A 57 10.61 -1.67 -7.36
CA VAL A 57 11.22 -2.82 -6.69
C VAL A 57 12.72 -2.88 -7.02
N TRP A 58 13.07 -2.80 -8.31
CA TRP A 58 14.45 -2.78 -8.76
C TRP A 58 15.26 -1.63 -8.14
N ASN A 59 14.74 -0.41 -8.17
CA ASN A 59 15.44 0.77 -7.71
C ASN A 59 15.56 0.87 -6.19
N HIS A 60 14.62 0.29 -5.45
CA HIS A 60 14.52 0.45 -4.00
C HIS A 60 14.80 -0.81 -3.18
N ILE A 61 15.20 -1.93 -3.81
CA ILE A 61 15.52 -3.17 -3.11
C ILE A 61 16.61 -3.01 -2.02
N LYS A 62 17.50 -2.02 -2.15
CA LYS A 62 18.50 -1.71 -1.10
C LYS A 62 17.86 -1.25 0.22
N LYS A 63 16.63 -0.74 0.18
CA LYS A 63 15.86 -0.31 1.37
C LYS A 63 15.06 -1.45 1.99
N PHE A 64 14.94 -2.59 1.32
CA PHE A 64 14.29 -3.77 1.89
C PHE A 64 15.14 -4.34 3.02
N ASP A 65 14.48 -4.68 4.13
CA ASP A 65 15.06 -5.20 5.36
C ASP A 65 14.30 -6.47 5.75
N GLU A 66 14.98 -7.61 5.62
CA GLU A 66 14.41 -8.95 5.82
C GLU A 66 14.04 -9.24 7.27
N GLU A 67 14.69 -8.56 8.23
CA GLU A 67 14.38 -8.67 9.66
C GLU A 67 13.04 -7.98 10.00
N LYS A 68 12.61 -7.01 9.18
CA LYS A 68 11.40 -6.22 9.42
C LYS A 68 10.18 -6.71 8.67
N ASN A 69 10.35 -7.32 7.50
CA ASN A 69 9.23 -7.75 6.67
C ASN A 69 9.63 -8.83 5.66
N SER A 70 8.67 -9.64 5.22
CA SER A 70 8.90 -10.55 4.11
C SER A 70 8.98 -9.80 2.77
N LEU A 71 9.73 -10.35 1.81
CA LEU A 71 9.83 -9.76 0.47
C LEU A 71 8.46 -9.65 -0.19
N LYS A 72 7.63 -10.69 -0.07
CA LYS A 72 6.24 -10.71 -0.56
C LYS A 72 5.43 -9.52 -0.03
N ASN A 73 5.46 -9.29 1.27
CA ASN A 73 4.72 -8.19 1.90
C ASN A 73 5.28 -6.82 1.50
N TRP A 74 6.59 -6.71 1.33
CA TRP A 74 7.22 -5.48 0.87
C TRP A 74 6.83 -5.16 -0.58
N ILE A 75 6.86 -6.14 -1.49
CA ILE A 75 6.38 -5.99 -2.87
C ILE A 75 4.90 -5.63 -2.90
N ALA A 76 4.07 -6.28 -2.08
CA ALA A 76 2.65 -5.96 -1.97
C ALA A 76 2.43 -4.49 -1.53
N ALA A 77 3.22 -4.02 -0.56
CA ALA A 77 3.16 -2.63 -0.12
C ALA A 77 3.57 -1.67 -1.25
N VAL A 78 4.70 -1.91 -1.91
CA VAL A 78 5.17 -1.10 -3.06
C VAL A 78 4.08 -1.06 -4.14
N SER A 79 3.48 -2.20 -4.46
CA SER A 79 2.42 -2.33 -5.46
C SER A 79 1.20 -1.50 -5.11
N LYS A 80 0.72 -1.63 -3.86
CA LYS A 80 -0.43 -0.88 -3.36
C LYS A 80 -0.17 0.62 -3.43
N TYR A 81 0.98 1.08 -2.93
CA TYR A 81 1.30 2.51 -2.92
C TYR A 81 1.40 3.08 -4.33
N LYS A 82 2.03 2.36 -5.26
CA LYS A 82 2.14 2.82 -6.64
C LYS A 82 0.77 2.87 -7.33
N ALA A 83 -0.08 1.86 -7.15
CA ALA A 83 -1.42 1.86 -7.75
C ALA A 83 -2.30 3.00 -7.22
N ILE A 84 -2.24 3.28 -5.91
CA ILE A 84 -2.95 4.43 -5.31
C ILE A 84 -2.40 5.75 -5.86
N ASP A 85 -1.08 5.90 -5.94
CA ASP A 85 -0.44 7.11 -6.48
C ASP A 85 -0.84 7.34 -7.95
N THR A 86 -0.87 6.29 -8.77
CA THR A 86 -1.36 6.33 -10.15
C THR A 86 -2.82 6.76 -10.22
N CYS A 87 -3.69 6.15 -9.41
CA CYS A 87 -5.11 6.51 -9.34
C CYS A 87 -5.29 7.98 -8.96
N ARG A 88 -4.58 8.47 -7.95
CA ARG A 88 -4.63 9.87 -7.51
C ARG A 88 -4.12 10.84 -8.56
N LYS A 89 -3.02 10.52 -9.24
CA LYS A 89 -2.52 11.35 -10.34
C LYS A 89 -3.53 11.44 -11.46
N TYR A 90 -4.16 10.32 -11.81
CA TYR A 90 -5.24 10.30 -12.80
C TYR A 90 -6.42 11.15 -12.33
N MET A 91 -6.92 10.96 -11.10
CA MET A 91 -8.02 11.75 -10.56
C MET A 91 -7.71 13.25 -10.55
N LYS A 92 -6.50 13.64 -10.16
CA LYS A 92 -6.08 15.05 -10.15
C LYS A 92 -5.96 15.63 -11.56
N GLN A 93 -5.51 14.84 -12.53
CA GLN A 93 -5.45 15.25 -13.93
C GLN A 93 -6.87 15.34 -14.51
N ALA A 94 -7.69 14.32 -14.25
CA ALA A 94 -9.10 14.29 -14.59
C ALA A 94 -9.84 15.47 -13.95
N GLU A 95 -9.60 15.87 -12.70
CA GLU A 95 -10.22 17.07 -12.09
C GLU A 95 -9.82 18.36 -12.80
N ARG A 96 -8.55 18.48 -13.22
CA ARG A 96 -8.09 19.63 -14.03
C ARG A 96 -8.77 19.66 -15.39
N ASP A 97 -8.98 18.50 -15.98
CA ASP A 97 -9.60 18.36 -17.30
C ASP A 97 -11.15 18.43 -17.20
N SER A 98 -11.73 17.93 -16.10
CA SER A 98 -13.16 17.88 -15.73
C SER A 98 -13.68 19.18 -15.13
N LEU A 99 -12.84 20.20 -14.94
CA LEU A 99 -13.33 21.58 -14.95
C LEU A 99 -14.10 21.89 -16.26
N ASN A 100 -14.04 21.02 -17.28
CA ASN A 100 -14.91 21.00 -18.45
C ASN A 100 -16.00 19.90 -18.51
N GLU A 101 -15.97 18.80 -17.75
CA GLU A 101 -17.04 17.80 -17.77
C GLU A 101 -16.90 16.80 -16.60
N GLY A 102 -17.85 16.83 -15.67
CA GLY A 102 -17.80 16.11 -14.40
C GLY A 102 -18.16 14.62 -14.51
N VAL A 103 -17.35 13.76 -13.89
CA VAL A 103 -17.63 12.34 -13.72
C VAL A 103 -17.42 11.94 -12.25
N TYR A 104 -18.45 11.33 -11.67
CA TYR A 104 -18.43 10.79 -10.31
C TYR A 104 -17.97 9.33 -10.29
N VAL A 105 -17.03 9.01 -9.39
CA VAL A 105 -16.57 7.63 -9.12
C VAL A 105 -17.54 6.93 -8.18
N THR A 106 -17.97 5.72 -8.55
CA THR A 106 -18.90 4.89 -7.79
C THR A 106 -18.18 4.03 -6.74
N MET A 107 -18.67 4.04 -5.50
CA MET A 107 -18.18 3.21 -4.40
C MET A 107 -18.58 1.73 -4.59
N THR A 108 -17.66 0.80 -4.32
CA THR A 108 -17.95 -0.65 -4.21
C THR A 108 -17.31 -1.24 -2.94
N ASP A 109 -18.03 -2.19 -2.32
CA ASP A 109 -17.67 -3.15 -1.24
C ASP A 109 -16.98 -2.64 0.06
N HIS A 110 -16.63 -1.37 0.17
CA HIS A 110 -15.91 -0.79 1.31
C HIS A 110 -16.72 -0.74 2.62
N ASP A 111 -18.06 -0.74 2.54
CA ASP A 111 -18.92 -0.37 3.67
C ASP A 111 -19.02 -1.45 4.76
N VAL A 112 -18.91 -2.74 4.41
CA VAL A 112 -19.04 -3.83 5.39
C VAL A 112 -17.75 -4.02 6.20
N VAL A 113 -16.58 -3.91 5.56
CA VAL A 113 -15.26 -3.94 6.23
C VAL A 113 -15.08 -2.70 7.12
N SER A 114 -15.68 -1.58 6.74
CA SER A 114 -15.64 -0.31 7.49
C SER A 114 -16.22 -0.45 8.90
N LEU A 115 -17.36 -1.12 9.07
CA LEU A 115 -18.07 -1.15 10.36
C LEU A 115 -17.34 -1.97 11.45
N GLU A 116 -16.78 -3.12 11.08
CA GLU A 116 -16.01 -3.95 12.02
C GLU A 116 -14.67 -3.29 12.35
N MET A 117 -14.02 -2.70 11.34
CA MET A 117 -12.81 -1.90 11.54
C MET A 117 -13.07 -0.72 12.46
N GLU A 118 -14.16 0.02 12.27
CA GLU A 118 -14.50 1.18 13.08
C GLU A 118 -14.68 0.81 14.56
N ARG A 119 -15.37 -0.31 14.85
CA ARG A 119 -15.52 -0.86 16.21
C ARG A 119 -14.19 -1.26 16.84
N MET A 120 -13.26 -1.82 16.05
CA MET A 120 -11.92 -2.13 16.55
C MET A 120 -11.17 -0.84 16.92
N LEU A 121 -11.29 0.21 16.09
CA LEU A 121 -10.62 1.48 16.29
C LEU A 121 -11.20 2.33 17.42
N ASP A 122 -12.43 2.08 17.90
CA ASP A 122 -13.00 2.75 19.09
C ASP A 122 -12.18 2.56 20.38
N HIS A 123 -11.29 1.56 20.38
CA HIS A 123 -10.35 1.34 21.48
C HIS A 123 -9.13 2.28 21.43
N LEU A 124 -8.96 3.06 20.35
CA LEU A 124 -7.92 4.06 20.21
C LEU A 124 -8.42 5.45 20.67
N LYS A 125 -7.49 6.36 20.96
CA LYS A 125 -7.85 7.77 21.19
C LYS A 125 -8.41 8.36 19.89
N LYS A 126 -9.30 9.36 19.97
CA LYS A 126 -9.94 10.00 18.81
C LYS A 126 -8.94 10.36 17.69
N GLU A 127 -7.85 11.03 18.03
CA GLU A 127 -6.79 11.38 17.06
C GLU A 127 -6.12 10.15 16.42
N ASP A 128 -5.88 9.09 17.21
CA ASP A 128 -5.27 7.87 16.69
C ASP A 128 -6.27 7.09 15.83
N LYS A 129 -7.56 7.06 16.19
CA LYS A 129 -8.63 6.50 15.35
C LYS A 129 -8.68 7.23 13.99
N GLU A 130 -8.66 8.56 14.00
CA GLU A 130 -8.65 9.39 12.79
C GLU A 130 -7.44 9.06 11.91
N ILE A 131 -6.23 9.01 12.48
CA ILE A 131 -5.01 8.61 11.73
C ILE A 131 -5.16 7.22 11.09
N PHE A 132 -5.81 6.27 11.76
CA PHE A 132 -6.06 4.94 11.20
C PHE A 132 -7.11 4.97 10.09
N MET A 133 -8.20 5.73 10.25
CA MET A 133 -9.20 5.90 9.20
C MET A 133 -8.59 6.51 7.95
N LYS A 134 -7.86 7.63 8.10
CA LYS A 134 -7.15 8.26 6.98
C LYS A 134 -6.18 7.32 6.29
N ARG A 135 -5.40 6.56 7.08
CA ARG A 135 -4.37 5.66 6.53
C ARG A 135 -4.92 4.43 5.81
N TYR A 136 -5.96 3.79 6.36
CA TYR A 136 -6.38 2.46 5.91
C TYR A 136 -7.75 2.44 5.20
N VAL A 137 -8.59 3.46 5.42
CA VAL A 137 -9.91 3.60 4.77
C VAL A 137 -9.83 4.62 3.65
N GLU A 138 -9.34 5.83 3.93
CA GLU A 138 -9.14 6.89 2.91
C GLU A 138 -7.84 6.69 2.10
N GLU A 139 -7.06 5.68 2.47
CA GLU A 139 -5.79 5.27 1.87
C GLU A 139 -4.72 6.38 1.79
N GLU A 140 -4.85 7.46 2.58
CA GLU A 140 -3.87 8.55 2.65
C GLU A 140 -2.46 8.04 3.01
N SER A 141 -1.46 8.69 2.42
CA SER A 141 -0.05 8.52 2.75
C SER A 141 0.26 9.15 4.10
N VAL A 142 1.37 8.76 4.72
CA VAL A 142 1.75 9.32 6.03
C VAL A 142 2.06 10.81 5.92
N GLU A 143 2.56 11.24 4.77
CA GLU A 143 2.90 12.61 4.43
C GLU A 143 1.64 13.47 4.27
N GLU A 144 0.60 12.99 3.57
CA GLU A 144 -0.69 13.70 3.46
C GLU A 144 -1.42 13.79 4.81
N ILE A 145 -1.38 12.74 5.62
CA ILE A 145 -1.94 12.75 6.98
C ILE A 145 -1.18 13.76 7.85
N ALA A 146 0.15 13.79 7.75
CA ALA A 146 0.99 14.73 8.46
C ALA A 146 0.65 16.18 8.10
N GLU A 147 0.48 16.47 6.81
CA GLU A 147 0.09 17.80 6.31
C GLU A 147 -1.31 18.19 6.78
N SER A 148 -2.32 17.35 6.56
CA SER A 148 -3.71 17.64 6.92
C SER A 148 -3.94 17.79 8.42
N MET A 149 -3.20 17.04 9.25
CA MET A 149 -3.30 17.10 10.70
C MET A 149 -2.29 18.06 11.35
N GLY A 150 -1.45 18.75 10.57
CA GLY A 150 -0.42 19.65 11.08
C GLY A 150 0.63 18.98 11.98
N MET A 151 0.91 17.69 11.76
CA MET A 151 1.85 16.88 12.53
C MET A 151 3.10 16.53 11.71
N LYS A 152 4.20 16.15 12.38
CA LYS A 152 5.37 15.60 11.67
C LYS A 152 5.11 14.15 11.27
N SER A 153 5.55 13.72 10.09
CA SER A 153 5.40 12.33 9.61
C SER A 153 5.91 11.30 10.63
N GLY A 154 7.02 11.57 11.32
CA GLY A 154 7.54 10.70 12.38
C GLY A 154 6.57 10.49 13.56
N VAL A 155 5.75 11.50 13.88
CA VAL A 155 4.70 11.38 14.90
C VAL A 155 3.59 10.46 14.42
N ILE A 156 3.17 10.60 13.16
CA ILE A 156 2.16 9.74 12.54
C ILE A 156 2.65 8.28 12.50
N TYR A 157 3.89 8.02 12.07
CA TYR A 157 4.50 6.69 12.12
C TYR A 157 4.49 6.08 13.53
N ASN A 158 4.84 6.86 14.55
CA ASN A 158 4.85 6.42 15.94
C ASN A 158 3.44 6.14 16.50
N ARG A 159 2.44 6.95 16.13
CA ARG A 159 1.04 6.74 16.52
C ARG A 159 0.46 5.49 15.84
N LEU A 160 0.70 5.31 14.54
CA LEU A 160 0.33 4.10 13.80
C LEU A 160 0.97 2.84 14.41
N SER A 161 2.25 2.91 14.78
CA SER A 161 2.96 1.78 15.40
C SER A 161 2.35 1.38 16.74
N ARG A 162 2.18 2.33 17.66
CA ARG A 162 1.60 2.09 18.99
C ARG A 162 0.13 1.64 18.90
N GLY A 163 -0.65 2.24 18.01
CA GLY A 163 -2.03 1.85 17.75
C GLY A 163 -2.12 0.39 17.29
N ARG A 164 -1.26 -0.04 16.35
CA ARG A 164 -1.24 -1.44 15.88
C ARG A 164 -0.88 -2.39 17.01
N GLN A 165 0.08 -2.04 17.86
CA GLN A 165 0.45 -2.87 19.01
C GLN A 165 -0.71 -3.03 19.99
N LYS A 166 -1.44 -1.94 20.28
CA LYS A 166 -2.63 -1.96 21.15
C LYS A 166 -3.78 -2.79 20.56
N LEU A 167 -4.08 -2.61 19.29
CA LEU A 167 -5.12 -3.40 18.61
C LEU A 167 -4.74 -4.89 18.57
N ARG A 168 -3.46 -5.19 18.31
CA ARG A 168 -2.95 -6.56 18.35
C ARG A 168 -3.11 -7.17 19.74
N SER A 169 -2.79 -6.45 20.82
CA SER A 169 -2.96 -7.00 22.17
C SER A 169 -4.43 -7.28 22.50
N LEU A 170 -5.35 -6.42 22.08
CA LEU A 170 -6.79 -6.56 22.34
C LEU A 170 -7.46 -7.69 21.53
N PHE A 171 -7.12 -7.82 20.24
CA PHE A 171 -7.87 -8.67 19.31
C PHE A 171 -7.14 -9.95 18.85
N LEU A 172 -5.82 -10.07 19.05
CA LEU A 172 -5.13 -11.36 18.83
C LEU A 172 -5.11 -12.26 20.07
N HIS A 173 -5.19 -11.71 21.30
CA HIS A 173 -5.27 -12.53 22.52
C HIS A 173 -6.69 -13.03 22.79
N SER A 174 -7.72 -12.47 22.15
CA SER A 174 -9.11 -12.94 22.27
C SER A 174 -9.45 -14.12 21.36
N ARG A 175 -8.59 -14.46 20.38
CA ARG A 175 -8.78 -15.62 19.49
C ARG A 175 -8.17 -16.94 20.03
N ALA A 176 -7.60 -16.91 21.24
CA ALA A 176 -6.93 -18.06 21.87
C ALA A 176 -7.74 -18.68 23.03
N LYS A 177 -9.06 -18.43 23.10
CA LYS A 177 -9.94 -19.01 24.11
C LYS A 177 -11.22 -19.52 23.51
#